data_AF-A0A855XLT5-F1
#
_entry.id   AF-A0A855XLT5-F1
#
_cell.length_a   1.000
_cell.length_b   1.000
_cell.length_c   1.000
_cell.angle_alpha   90.00
_cell.angle_beta   90.00
_cell.angle_gamma   90.00
#
_symmetry.space_group_name_H-M   'P 1'
#
loop_
_entity.id
_entity.type
_entity.pdbx_description
1 polymer ?
#
loop_
_entity_poly.entity_id
_entity_poly.type
_entity_poly.pdbx_seq_one_letter_code
_entity_poly.pdbx_strand_id
1 'polypeptide(L)'
;MQALTIQVNPQSQPAVFTPKLNYGFYLQTRDDKALSQSGQDGFSALVNGLLDNNVDMIIAAYYHSLAWYKRNQPSETAVEEALETAIFSDEKATDEAFDDILKDLQSNDFLARKLNEFIKNNDKLTATMKKHIESMTDEDKKDQMEIGMSQIDDSTTKLQQLMTQQESSPKPDESDSHLLN
;
A
#
# COMPACT_ATOMS: atom_id res chain seq x y z
N MET A 1 -10.70 0.90 2.30
CA MET A 1 -10.74 1.55 0.98
C MET A 1 -12.20 1.76 0.64
N GLN A 2 -12.59 3.00 0.37
CA GLN A 2 -13.99 3.33 0.10
C GLN A 2 -14.40 2.99 -1.33
N ALA A 3 -15.69 2.80 -1.59
CA ALA A 3 -16.18 2.63 -2.96
C ALA A 3 -16.07 3.97 -3.71
N LEU A 4 -15.73 3.91 -4.99
CA LEU A 4 -15.65 5.09 -5.86
C LEU A 4 -16.84 5.15 -6.80
N THR A 5 -17.41 6.34 -6.97
CA THR A 5 -18.36 6.60 -8.04
C THR A 5 -17.58 7.07 -9.26
N ILE A 6 -17.55 6.26 -10.32
CA ILE A 6 -16.70 6.48 -11.49
C ILE A 6 -17.56 6.58 -12.74
N GLN A 7 -17.30 7.60 -13.55
CA GLN A 7 -17.86 7.73 -14.89
C GLN A 7 -16.86 7.18 -15.92
N VAL A 8 -17.10 5.98 -16.44
CA VAL A 8 -16.17 5.28 -17.35
C VAL A 8 -16.06 5.90 -18.74
N ASN A 9 -17.06 6.65 -19.18
CA ASN A 9 -16.99 7.51 -20.37
C ASN A 9 -18.00 8.67 -20.27
N PRO A 10 -17.81 9.77 -21.02
CA PRO A 10 -18.65 10.97 -20.91
C PRO A 10 -20.14 10.74 -21.20
N GLN A 11 -20.50 9.68 -21.94
CA GLN A 11 -21.89 9.35 -22.25
C GLN A 11 -22.52 8.35 -21.28
N SER A 12 -21.74 7.74 -20.39
CA SER A 12 -22.20 6.76 -19.42
C SER A 12 -22.68 7.41 -18.14
N GLN A 13 -23.65 6.79 -17.48
CA GLN A 13 -24.01 7.13 -16.11
C GLN A 13 -22.88 6.68 -15.17
N PRO A 14 -22.53 7.49 -14.14
CA PRO A 14 -21.60 7.07 -13.11
C PRO A 14 -22.04 5.77 -12.45
N ALA A 15 -21.10 4.88 -12.17
CA ALA A 15 -21.34 3.62 -11.49
C ALA A 15 -20.45 3.50 -10.24
N VAL A 16 -20.93 2.76 -9.25
CA VAL A 16 -20.18 2.52 -8.01
C VAL A 16 -19.27 1.31 -8.19
N PHE A 17 -17.99 1.50 -7.94
CA PHE A 17 -16.95 0.49 -8.00
C PHE A 17 -16.38 0.25 -6.61
N THR A 18 -16.41 -1.01 -6.15
CA THR A 18 -15.91 -1.40 -4.84
C THR A 18 -14.51 -2.01 -4.96
N PRO A 19 -13.48 -1.40 -4.34
CA PRO A 19 -12.16 -2.00 -4.19
C PRO A 19 -12.19 -3.42 -3.62
N LYS A 20 -11.34 -4.30 -4.14
CA LYS A 20 -11.06 -5.60 -3.52
C LYS A 20 -9.57 -5.89 -3.47
N LEU A 21 -9.05 -5.89 -2.25
CA LEU A 21 -7.69 -6.29 -1.94
C LEU A 21 -7.63 -7.81 -1.79
N ASN A 22 -7.43 -8.50 -2.91
CA ASN A 22 -7.34 -9.96 -2.99
C ASN A 22 -6.09 -10.41 -3.77
N TYR A 23 -5.95 -11.70 -4.04
CA TYR A 23 -4.82 -12.21 -4.82
C TYR A 23 -4.74 -11.62 -6.24
N GLY A 24 -5.87 -11.26 -6.85
CA GLY A 24 -5.93 -10.59 -8.15
C GLY A 24 -5.36 -9.17 -8.11
N PHE A 25 -5.63 -8.42 -7.03
CA PHE A 25 -4.97 -7.14 -6.76
C PHE A 25 -3.45 -7.33 -6.70
N TYR A 26 -2.98 -8.26 -5.86
CA TYR A 26 -1.55 -8.53 -5.73
C TYR A 26 -0.88 -8.87 -7.06
N LEU A 27 -1.50 -9.74 -7.86
CA LEU A 27 -0.97 -10.11 -9.18
C LEU A 27 -0.86 -8.90 -10.11
N GLN A 28 -1.90 -8.07 -10.21
CA GLN A 28 -1.83 -6.87 -11.04
C GLN A 28 -0.75 -5.91 -10.54
N THR A 29 -0.69 -5.63 -9.24
CA THR A 29 0.34 -4.73 -8.69
C THR A 29 1.75 -5.27 -8.91
N ARG A 30 1.97 -6.57 -8.68
CA ARG A 30 3.29 -7.20 -8.80
C ARG A 30 3.78 -7.17 -10.26
N ASP A 31 2.87 -7.44 -11.19
CA ASP A 31 3.17 -7.57 -12.62
C ASP A 31 3.07 -6.24 -13.39
N ASP A 32 2.69 -5.15 -12.71
CA ASP A 32 2.68 -3.81 -13.30
C ASP A 32 4.11 -3.32 -13.53
N LYS A 33 4.45 -3.14 -14.80
CA LYS A 33 5.78 -2.71 -15.22
C LYS A 33 6.05 -1.22 -15.00
N ALA A 34 5.00 -0.40 -14.97
CA ALA A 34 5.11 1.02 -14.66
C ALA A 34 5.40 1.21 -13.17
N LEU A 35 4.87 0.34 -12.30
CA LEU A 35 5.21 0.33 -10.88
C LEU A 35 6.56 -0.30 -10.59
N SER A 36 6.93 -1.37 -11.31
CA SER A 36 8.19 -2.07 -11.03
C SER A 36 9.40 -1.17 -11.27
N GLN A 37 10.31 -1.13 -10.29
CA GLN A 37 11.58 -0.41 -10.38
C GLN A 37 12.75 -1.41 -10.42
N SER A 38 13.93 -0.98 -10.87
CA SER A 38 15.11 -1.85 -11.03
C SER A 38 15.44 -2.64 -9.76
N GLY A 39 15.06 -3.93 -9.72
CA GLY A 39 15.30 -4.84 -8.60
C GLY A 39 14.14 -4.98 -7.60
N GLN A 40 13.00 -4.32 -7.84
CA GLN A 40 11.83 -4.35 -6.97
C GLN A 40 10.55 -4.69 -7.77
N ASP A 41 9.72 -5.61 -7.26
CA ASP A 41 8.42 -5.88 -7.88
C ASP A 41 7.42 -4.74 -7.64
N GLY A 42 6.37 -4.64 -8.47
CA GLY A 42 5.45 -3.50 -8.39
C GLY A 42 4.63 -3.45 -7.11
N PHE A 43 4.40 -4.57 -6.42
CA PHE A 43 3.73 -4.57 -5.11
C PHE A 43 4.63 -3.93 -4.04
N SER A 44 5.91 -4.28 -4.04
CA SER A 44 6.87 -3.70 -3.10
C SER A 44 7.07 -2.21 -3.40
N ALA A 45 7.10 -1.82 -4.69
CA ALA A 45 7.16 -0.42 -5.10
C ALA A 45 5.92 0.36 -4.64
N LEU A 46 4.72 -0.24 -4.74
CA LEU A 46 3.49 0.32 -4.21
C LEU A 46 3.59 0.60 -2.71
N VAL A 47 4.03 -0.40 -1.94
CA VAL A 47 4.17 -0.26 -0.47
C VAL A 47 5.17 0.83 -0.12
N ASN A 48 6.32 0.89 -0.79
CA ASN A 48 7.30 1.97 -0.60
C ASN A 48 6.70 3.34 -0.89
N GLY A 49 6.08 3.52 -2.05
CA GLY A 49 5.55 4.82 -2.40
C GLY A 49 4.37 5.24 -1.50
N LEU A 50 3.58 4.31 -0.96
CA LEU A 50 2.59 4.63 0.07
C LEU A 50 3.25 5.12 1.37
N LEU A 51 4.36 4.49 1.79
CA LEU A 51 5.12 4.92 2.97
C LEU A 51 5.78 6.29 2.79
N ASP A 52 6.20 6.58 1.56
CA ASP A 52 6.82 7.84 1.13
C ASP A 52 5.80 8.93 0.73
N ASN A 53 4.51 8.69 0.97
CA ASN A 53 3.40 9.60 0.65
C ASN A 53 3.33 10.02 -0.83
N ASN A 54 3.68 9.12 -1.75
CA ASN A 54 3.54 9.33 -3.18
C ASN A 54 2.08 9.15 -3.63
N VAL A 55 1.42 10.25 -4.01
CA VAL A 55 0.02 10.31 -4.43
C VAL A 55 -0.31 9.33 -5.56
N ASP A 56 0.62 9.08 -6.49
CA ASP A 56 0.42 8.13 -7.59
C ASP A 56 0.13 6.71 -7.06
N MET A 57 0.64 6.37 -5.86
CA MET A 57 0.38 5.06 -5.25
C MET A 57 -1.04 4.93 -4.71
N ILE A 58 -1.72 6.03 -4.36
CA ILE A 58 -3.15 5.99 -4.05
C ILE A 58 -3.92 5.60 -5.31
N ILE A 59 -3.60 6.22 -6.45
CA ILE A 59 -4.22 5.92 -7.75
C ILE A 59 -3.98 4.46 -8.11
N ALA A 60 -2.73 4.00 -8.07
CA ALA A 60 -2.36 2.62 -8.37
C ALA A 60 -3.08 1.61 -7.46
N ALA A 61 -3.14 1.88 -6.14
CA ALA A 61 -3.85 1.02 -5.21
C ALA A 61 -5.34 0.90 -5.57
N TYR A 62 -6.02 2.02 -5.83
CA TYR A 62 -7.42 2.01 -6.24
C TYR A 62 -7.60 1.31 -7.59
N TYR A 63 -6.83 1.67 -8.61
CA TYR A 63 -6.93 1.08 -9.94
C TYR A 63 -6.78 -0.43 -9.91
N HIS A 64 -5.72 -0.95 -9.29
CA HIS A 64 -5.49 -2.39 -9.19
C HIS A 64 -6.50 -3.09 -8.27
N SER A 65 -7.05 -2.41 -7.27
CA SER A 65 -8.11 -2.99 -6.42
C SER A 65 -9.40 -3.25 -7.20
N LEU A 66 -9.55 -2.66 -8.39
CA LEU A 66 -10.68 -2.86 -9.29
C LEU A 66 -10.40 -3.92 -10.37
N ALA A 67 -9.24 -4.56 -10.36
CA ALA A 67 -8.85 -5.65 -11.26
C ALA A 67 -9.88 -6.77 -11.41
N TRP A 68 -10.59 -7.06 -10.32
CA TRP A 68 -11.58 -8.13 -10.26
C TRP A 68 -12.82 -7.88 -11.14
N TYR A 69 -13.05 -6.63 -11.58
CA TYR A 69 -14.05 -6.29 -12.58
C TYR A 69 -13.65 -6.71 -14.00
N LYS A 70 -12.40 -7.13 -14.23
CA LYS A 70 -11.87 -7.65 -15.49
C LYS A 70 -12.13 -6.65 -16.64
N ARG A 71 -12.93 -7.05 -17.64
CA ARG A 71 -13.28 -6.20 -18.79
C ARG A 71 -14.06 -4.95 -18.44
N ASN A 72 -14.63 -4.90 -17.23
CA ASN A 72 -15.38 -3.74 -16.73
C ASN A 72 -14.54 -2.91 -15.74
N GLN A 73 -13.25 -3.21 -15.56
CA GLN A 73 -12.36 -2.36 -14.78
C GLN A 73 -12.32 -0.96 -15.45
N PRO A 74 -12.55 0.13 -14.70
CA PRO A 74 -12.39 1.48 -15.22
C PRO A 74 -10.93 1.73 -15.61
N SER A 75 -10.70 2.67 -16.53
CA SER A 75 -9.35 3.12 -16.83
C SER A 75 -8.73 3.80 -15.61
N GLU A 76 -7.41 3.77 -15.53
CA GLU A 76 -6.66 4.46 -14.48
C GLU A 76 -6.98 5.96 -14.42
N THR A 77 -7.07 6.63 -15.59
CA THR A 77 -7.51 8.03 -15.67
C THR A 77 -8.90 8.27 -15.07
N ALA A 78 -9.86 7.37 -15.30
CA ALA A 78 -11.19 7.51 -14.71
C ALA A 78 -11.19 7.29 -13.19
N VAL A 79 -10.24 6.48 -12.70
CA VAL A 79 -10.01 6.31 -11.25
C VAL A 79 -9.39 7.57 -10.65
N GLU A 80 -8.36 8.12 -11.28
CA GLU A 80 -7.73 9.40 -10.89
C GLU A 80 -8.77 10.54 -10.82
N GLU A 81 -9.57 10.72 -11.87
CA GLU A 81 -10.63 11.75 -11.91
C GLU A 81 -11.64 11.59 -10.77
N ALA A 82 -11.99 10.35 -10.40
CA ALA A 82 -12.89 10.09 -9.28
C ALA A 82 -12.22 10.37 -7.92
N LEU A 83 -10.92 10.10 -7.81
CA LEU A 83 -10.11 10.37 -6.60
C LEU A 83 -9.90 11.86 -6.38
N GLU A 84 -9.85 12.68 -7.43
CA GLU A 84 -9.75 14.14 -7.33
C GLU A 84 -10.85 14.70 -6.42
N THR A 85 -12.08 14.20 -6.58
CA THR A 85 -13.20 14.63 -5.72
C THR A 85 -13.21 13.89 -4.39
N ALA A 86 -12.92 12.59 -4.38
CA ALA A 86 -13.13 11.74 -3.21
C ALA A 86 -12.02 11.81 -2.16
N ILE A 87 -10.79 12.14 -2.56
CA ILE A 87 -9.59 12.10 -1.71
C ILE A 87 -8.75 13.37 -1.90
N PHE A 88 -8.39 13.73 -3.14
CA PHE A 88 -7.38 14.78 -3.38
C PHE A 88 -7.89 16.22 -3.18
N SER A 89 -9.21 16.40 -3.05
CA SER A 89 -9.80 17.71 -2.73
C SER A 89 -9.53 18.19 -1.30
N ASP A 90 -8.99 17.32 -0.43
CA ASP A 90 -8.66 17.63 0.96
C ASP A 90 -7.31 17.00 1.33
N GLU A 91 -6.36 17.84 1.79
CA GLU A 91 -5.00 17.42 2.15
C GLU A 91 -5.03 16.37 3.27
N LYS A 92 -5.88 16.57 4.28
CA LYS A 92 -6.02 15.63 5.38
C LYS A 92 -6.57 14.28 4.89
N ALA A 93 -7.58 14.27 4.02
CA ALA A 93 -8.09 13.03 3.43
C ALA A 93 -7.05 12.30 2.58
N THR A 94 -6.18 13.06 1.89
CA THR A 94 -5.06 12.50 1.13
C THR A 94 -4.03 11.87 2.06
N ASP A 95 -3.64 12.55 3.13
CA ASP A 95 -2.72 12.03 4.14
C ASP A 95 -3.28 10.76 4.80
N GLU A 96 -4.56 10.76 5.18
CA GLU A 96 -5.23 9.60 5.77
C GLU A 96 -5.32 8.41 4.80
N ALA A 97 -5.44 8.67 3.48
CA ALA A 97 -5.56 7.61 2.48
C ALA A 97 -4.32 6.71 2.41
N PHE A 98 -3.11 7.24 2.63
CA PHE A 98 -1.89 6.43 2.64
C PHE A 98 -1.95 5.36 3.72
N ASP A 99 -2.22 5.77 4.96
CA ASP A 99 -2.28 4.88 6.11
C ASP A 99 -3.48 3.93 6.01
N ASP A 100 -4.62 4.41 5.53
CA ASP A 100 -5.82 3.58 5.39
C ASP A 100 -5.65 2.46 4.36
N ILE A 101 -5.02 2.75 3.21
CA ILE A 101 -4.69 1.72 2.24
C ILE A 101 -3.76 0.67 2.86
N LEU A 102 -2.72 1.07 3.60
CA LEU A 102 -1.82 0.14 4.28
C LEU A 102 -2.56 -0.72 5.32
N LYS A 103 -3.49 -0.15 6.10
CA LYS A 103 -4.35 -0.89 7.04
C LYS A 103 -5.28 -1.87 6.32
N ASP A 104 -5.82 -1.49 5.18
CA ASP A 104 -6.68 -2.39 4.40
C ASP A 104 -5.89 -3.57 3.81
N LEU A 105 -4.65 -3.33 3.35
CA LEU A 105 -3.73 -4.38 2.92
C LEU A 105 -3.42 -5.33 4.08
N GLN A 106 -3.15 -4.80 5.26
CA GLN A 106 -2.92 -5.60 6.46
C GLN A 106 -4.16 -6.41 6.88
N SER A 107 -5.36 -5.87 6.70
CA SER A 107 -6.60 -6.55 7.08
C SER A 107 -6.91 -7.78 6.22
N ASN A 108 -6.17 -8.00 5.13
CA ASN A 108 -6.26 -9.19 4.30
C ASN A 108 -5.14 -10.20 4.63
N ASP A 109 -5.48 -11.43 5.01
CA ASP A 109 -4.52 -12.46 5.46
C ASP A 109 -3.34 -12.71 4.51
N PHE A 110 -3.57 -12.72 3.19
CA PHE A 110 -2.52 -12.96 2.22
C PHE A 110 -1.61 -11.73 2.06
N LEU A 111 -2.21 -10.55 1.95
CA LEU A 111 -1.47 -9.30 1.78
C LEU A 111 -0.71 -8.92 3.05
N ALA A 112 -1.27 -9.19 4.24
CA ALA A 112 -0.56 -9.07 5.52
C ALA A 112 0.72 -9.92 5.55
N ARG A 113 0.68 -11.14 5.01
CA ARG A 113 1.88 -11.97 4.88
C ARG A 113 2.88 -11.36 3.90
N LYS A 114 2.42 -10.70 2.83
CA LYS A 114 3.28 -9.96 1.90
C LYS A 114 3.92 -8.72 2.54
N LEU A 115 3.19 -7.96 3.35
CA LEU A 115 3.77 -6.85 4.13
C LEU A 115 4.82 -7.36 5.13
N ASN A 116 4.55 -8.49 5.79
CA ASN A 116 5.52 -9.13 6.68
C ASN A 116 6.78 -9.64 5.93
N GLU A 117 6.62 -10.22 4.75
CA GLU A 117 7.75 -10.60 3.89
C GLU A 117 8.56 -9.36 3.48
N PHE A 118 7.89 -8.28 3.13
CA PHE A 118 8.50 -7.01 2.77
C PHE A 118 9.36 -6.45 3.93
N ILE A 119 8.81 -6.37 5.15
CA ILE A 119 9.55 -5.95 6.35
C ILE A 119 10.80 -6.80 6.55
N LYS A 120 10.67 -8.13 6.53
CA LYS A 120 11.80 -9.04 6.73
C LYS A 120 12.89 -8.88 5.68
N ASN A 121 12.50 -8.57 4.44
CA ASN A 121 13.46 -8.32 3.36
C ASN A 121 14.20 -7.00 3.59
N ASN A 122 13.52 -5.95 4.05
CA ASN A 122 14.15 -4.68 4.41
C ASN A 122 15.11 -4.84 5.59
N ASP A 123 14.72 -5.53 6.67
CA ASP A 123 15.59 -5.81 7.81
C ASP A 123 16.88 -6.53 7.39
N LYS A 124 16.76 -7.49 6.46
CA LYS A 124 17.92 -8.21 5.91
C LYS A 124 18.79 -7.30 5.04
N LEU A 125 18.16 -6.40 4.27
CA LEU A 125 18.86 -5.44 3.42
C LEU A 125 19.64 -4.45 4.28
N THR A 126 19.02 -3.80 5.27
CA THR A 126 19.67 -2.85 6.18
C THR A 126 20.81 -3.51 6.96
N ALA A 127 20.62 -4.74 7.47
CA ALA A 127 21.69 -5.50 8.12
C ALA A 127 22.88 -5.80 7.18
N THR A 128 22.61 -6.00 5.89
CA THR A 128 23.66 -6.22 4.88
C THR A 128 24.36 -4.92 4.53
N MET A 129 23.61 -3.83 4.35
CA MET A 129 24.14 -2.49 4.09
C MET A 129 25.05 -2.04 5.24
N LYS A 130 24.61 -2.21 6.49
CA LYS A 130 25.39 -1.87 7.67
C LYS A 130 26.77 -2.55 7.68
N LYS A 131 26.81 -3.87 7.42
CA LYS A 131 28.09 -4.61 7.33
C LYS A 131 28.98 -4.10 6.20
N HIS A 132 28.39 -3.70 5.07
CA HIS A 132 29.13 -3.16 3.96
C HIS A 132 29.72 -1.78 4.29
N ILE A 133 28.89 -0.89 4.82
CA ILE A 133 29.25 0.45 5.33
C ILE A 133 30.42 0.37 6.32
N GLU A 134 30.37 -0.54 7.29
CA GLU A 134 31.43 -0.75 8.29
C GLU A 134 32.78 -1.16 7.67
N SER A 135 32.78 -1.71 6.46
CA SER A 135 33.98 -2.13 5.73
C SER A 135 34.50 -1.09 4.74
N MET A 136 33.77 0.02 4.54
CA MET A 136 34.12 1.06 3.58
C MET A 136 35.15 2.05 4.16
N THR A 137 36.04 2.52 3.30
CA THR A 137 37.06 3.55 3.64
C THR A 137 36.80 4.89 2.99
N ASP A 138 35.82 4.96 2.08
CA ASP A 138 35.40 6.17 1.38
C ASP A 138 34.24 6.80 2.16
N GLU A 139 34.52 7.86 2.93
CA GLU A 139 33.55 8.47 3.84
C GLU A 139 32.37 9.12 3.09
N ASP A 140 32.60 9.74 1.92
CA ASP A 140 31.50 10.36 1.15
C ASP A 140 30.48 9.31 0.68
N LYS A 141 30.97 8.15 0.21
CA LYS A 141 30.08 7.05 -0.18
C LYS A 141 29.41 6.40 1.02
N LYS A 142 30.12 6.33 2.14
CA LYS A 142 29.59 5.78 3.38
C LYS A 142 28.42 6.63 3.89
N ASP A 143 28.56 7.95 3.95
CA ASP A 143 27.50 8.87 4.34
C ASP A 143 26.26 8.72 3.45
N GLN A 144 26.45 8.62 2.13
CA GLN A 144 25.35 8.39 1.19
C GLN A 144 24.62 7.06 1.46
N MET A 145 25.36 5.99 1.75
CA MET A 145 24.77 4.69 2.07
C MET A 145 24.08 4.67 3.44
N GLU A 146 24.61 5.40 4.43
CA GLU A 146 23.98 5.54 5.74
C GLU A 146 22.64 6.29 5.64
N ILE A 147 22.56 7.36 4.83
CA ILE A 147 21.30 8.06 4.56
C ILE A 147 20.28 7.11 3.91
N GLY A 148 20.67 6.38 2.87
CA GLY A 148 19.78 5.43 2.20
C GLY A 148 19.33 4.29 3.13
N MET A 149 20.22 3.80 4.01
CA MET A 149 19.87 2.80 5.02
C MET A 149 18.87 3.34 6.04
N SER A 150 19.05 4.58 6.52
CA SER A 150 18.13 5.22 7.47
C SER A 150 16.74 5.37 6.88
N GLN A 151 16.64 5.78 5.61
CA GLN A 151 15.35 5.89 4.92
C GLN A 151 14.60 4.55 4.87
N ILE A 152 15.31 3.45 4.57
CA ILE A 152 14.71 2.11 4.58
C ILE A 152 14.25 1.72 5.99
N ASP A 153 15.06 2.01 7.01
CA ASP A 153 14.77 1.69 8.41
C ASP A 153 13.55 2.48 8.94
N ASP A 154 13.46 3.77 8.61
CA ASP A 154 12.34 4.65 8.96
C ASP A 154 11.04 4.17 8.31
N SER A 155 11.04 3.92 6.99
CA SER A 155 9.85 3.42 6.28
C SER A 155 9.44 2.03 6.78
N THR A 156 10.40 1.16 7.10
CA THR A 156 10.12 -0.17 7.67
C THR A 156 9.52 -0.06 9.07
N THR A 157 10.04 0.86 9.89
CA THR A 157 9.52 1.13 11.24
C THR A 157 8.10 1.69 11.19
N LYS A 158 7.80 2.63 10.28
CA LYS A 158 6.45 3.15 10.04
C LYS A 158 5.48 2.01 9.71
N LEU A 159 5.86 1.12 8.79
CA LEU A 159 5.04 -0.04 8.44
C LEU A 159 4.84 -1.00 9.63
N GLN A 160 5.88 -1.30 10.40
CA GLN A 160 5.78 -2.15 11.60
C GLN A 160 4.85 -1.56 12.66
N GLN A 161 4.89 -0.25 12.88
CA GLN A 161 3.99 0.45 13.81
C GLN A 161 2.54 0.34 13.37
N LEU A 162 2.26 0.57 12.08
CA LEU A 162 0.92 0.35 11.52
C LEU A 162 0.47 -1.10 11.73
N MET A 163 1.38 -2.06 11.52
CA MET A 163 1.08 -3.48 11.66
C MET A 163 0.77 -3.92 13.10
N THR A 164 1.40 -3.32 14.10
CA THR A 164 1.24 -3.71 15.51
C THR A 164 0.04 -3.05 16.18
N GLN A 165 -0.36 -1.85 15.76
CA GLN A 165 -1.51 -1.13 16.31
C GLN A 165 -2.84 -1.88 16.09
N GLN A 166 -2.94 -2.70 15.03
CA GLN A 166 -4.15 -3.47 14.74
C GLN A 166 -4.30 -4.76 15.56
N GLU A 167 -3.20 -5.42 15.98
CA GLU A 167 -3.27 -6.60 16.86
C GLU A 167 -3.80 -6.26 18.27
N SER A 168 -3.76 -4.98 18.65
CA SER A 168 -4.18 -4.46 19.95
C SER A 168 -5.67 -4.09 20.02
N SER A 169 -6.40 -4.18 18.91
CA SER A 169 -7.85 -3.91 18.89
C SER A 169 -8.62 -5.13 19.39
N PRO A 170 -9.44 -5.00 20.46
CA PRO A 170 -10.19 -6.14 20.99
C PRO A 170 -11.17 -6.65 19.93
N LYS A 171 -11.09 -7.97 19.64
CA LYS A 171 -12.14 -8.68 18.91
C LYS A 171 -13.48 -8.42 19.64
N PRO A 172 -14.57 -8.12 18.93
CA PRO A 172 -15.89 -8.08 19.54
C PRO A 172 -16.14 -9.41 20.24
N ASP A 173 -16.43 -9.33 21.54
CA ASP A 173 -16.75 -10.46 22.39
C ASP A 173 -18.04 -11.11 21.83
N GLU A 174 -17.93 -12.30 21.22
CA GLU A 174 -19.08 -13.16 20.93
C GLU A 174 -19.62 -13.74 22.25
N SER A 175 -20.11 -12.87 23.12
CA SER A 175 -20.66 -13.23 24.42
C SER A 175 -21.95 -12.46 24.66
N ASP A 176 -22.94 -12.59 23.76
CA ASP A 176 -24.35 -12.38 24.12
C ASP A 176 -25.30 -12.89 23.02
N SER A 177 -25.41 -14.20 22.89
CA SER A 177 -26.61 -14.81 22.27
C SER A 177 -26.92 -16.17 22.89
N HIS A 178 -27.03 -16.17 24.22
CA HIS A 178 -27.84 -17.16 24.93
C HIS A 178 -28.64 -16.46 26.03
N LEU A 179 -29.69 -15.74 25.63
CA LEU A 179 -30.82 -15.55 26.53
C LEU A 179 -32.10 -15.98 25.83
N LEU A 180 -32.60 -17.09 26.36
CA LEU A 180 -33.89 -17.70 26.14
C LEU A 180 -35.04 -16.69 26.21
N ASN A 181 -36.01 -16.86 25.32
CA ASN A 181 -37.43 -16.93 25.67
C ASN A 181 -38.19 -17.67 24.57
#